data_AF-A0A949QE92-F1
#
_entry.id   AF-A0A949QE92-F1
#
_cell.length_a   1.000
_cell.length_b   1.000
_cell.length_c   1.000
_cell.angle_alpha   90.00
_cell.angle_beta   90.00
_cell.angle_gamma   90.00
#
_symmetry.space_group_name_H-M   'P 1'
#
loop_
_entity.id
_entity.type
_entity.pdbx_description
1 polymer ?
#
loop_
_entity_poly.entity_id
_entity_poly.type
_entity_poly.pdbx_seq_one_letter_code
_entity_poly.pdbx_strand_id
1 'polypeptide(L)' 'MSINDLLPSVATLSHADKFRLVQIVLELLAKEEGLSAQQTSASAETFNPRSYYGAAHQSRQEIDEYIASSREGWN' A
#
# COMPACT_ATOMS: atom_id res chain seq x y z
N MET A 1 -14.19 6.28 -34.71
CA MET A 1 -13.57 4.95 -34.51
C MET A 1 -14.42 4.22 -33.49
N SER A 2 -14.85 2.99 -33.77
CA SER A 2 -15.69 2.23 -32.85
C SER A 2 -14.84 1.58 -31.77
N ILE A 3 -15.42 1.32 -30.59
CA ILE A 3 -14.74 0.55 -29.53
C ILE A 3 -14.27 -0.82 -30.03
N ASN A 4 -15.01 -1.41 -30.97
CA ASN A 4 -14.68 -2.71 -31.58
C ASN A 4 -13.41 -2.67 -32.42
N ASP A 5 -13.05 -1.50 -32.96
CA ASP A 5 -11.82 -1.30 -33.73
C ASP A 5 -10.60 -1.10 -32.80
N LEU A 6 -10.84 -0.76 -31.52
CA LEU A 6 -9.80 -0.50 -30.53
C LEU A 6 -9.39 -1.76 -29.76
N LEU A 7 -10.31 -2.72 -29.57
CA LEU A 7 -10.06 -3.96 -28.82
C LEU A 7 -8.84 -4.76 -29.32
N PRO A 8 -8.63 -4.95 -30.63
CA PRO A 8 -7.45 -5.66 -31.12
C PRO A 8 -6.13 -4.94 -30.77
N SER A 9 -6.14 -3.60 -30.81
CA SER A 9 -4.99 -2.76 -30.47
C SER A 9 -4.70 -2.73 -28.96
N VAL A 10 -5.73 -2.87 -28.12
CA VAL A 10 -5.56 -3.02 -26.67
C VAL A 10 -5.07 -4.43 -26.32
N ALA A 11 -5.46 -5.45 -27.09
CA ALA A 11 -5.06 -6.84 -26.85
C ALA A 11 -3.55 -7.04 -26.99
N THR A 12 -2.89 -6.30 -27.88
CA THR A 12 -1.43 -6.36 -28.11
C THR A 12 -0.60 -5.63 -27.05
N LEU A 13 -1.22 -4.79 -26.22
CA LEU A 13 -0.54 -4.10 -25.14
C LEU A 13 -0.04 -5.07 -24.06
N SER A 14 1.04 -4.68 -23.38
CA SER A 14 1.54 -5.40 -22.22
C SER A 14 0.48 -5.41 -21.11
N HIS A 15 0.61 -6.34 -20.17
CA HIS A 15 -0.30 -6.39 -19.02
C HIS A 15 -0.28 -5.07 -18.24
N ALA A 16 0.89 -4.50 -17.97
CA ALA A 16 1.02 -3.22 -17.27
C ALA A 16 0.34 -2.07 -18.04
N ASP A 17 0.50 -2.03 -19.36
CA ASP A 17 -0.08 -0.97 -20.20
C ASP A 17 -1.60 -1.05 -20.27
N LYS A 18 -2.17 -2.27 -20.24
CA LYS A 18 -3.63 -2.46 -20.14
C LYS A 18 -4.17 -1.87 -18.84
N PHE A 19 -3.50 -2.15 -17.73
CA PHE A 19 -3.88 -1.57 -16.43
C PHE A 19 -3.74 -0.05 -16.44
N ARG A 20 -2.66 0.49 -17.03
CA ARG A 20 -2.45 1.93 -17.15
C ARG A 20 -3.54 2.60 -17.98
N LEU A 21 -3.95 1.98 -19.08
CA LEU A 21 -5.03 2.46 -19.93
C LEU A 21 -6.35 2.52 -19.17
N VAL A 22 -6.70 1.47 -18.42
CA VAL A 22 -7.91 1.44 -17.59
C VAL A 22 -7.89 2.56 -16.54
N GLN A 23 -6.75 2.79 -15.88
CA GLN A 23 -6.60 3.89 -14.93
C GLN A 23 -6.87 5.25 -15.57
N ILE A 24 -6.30 5.50 -16.75
CA ILE A 24 -6.50 6.76 -17.49
C ILE A 24 -7.97 6.93 -17.89
N VAL A 25 -8.63 5.88 -18.38
CA VAL A 25 -10.04 5.93 -18.78
C VAL A 25 -10.93 6.25 -17.58
N LEU A 26 -10.69 5.60 -16.43
CA LEU A 26 -11.44 5.87 -15.20
C LEU A 26 -11.22 7.30 -14.69
N GLU A 27 -10.00 7.83 -14.78
CA GLU A 27 -9.68 9.20 -14.41
C GLU A 27 -10.40 10.23 -15.31
N LEU A 28 -10.44 9.97 -16.61
CA LEU A 28 -11.16 10.81 -17.57
C LEU A 28 -12.67 10.83 -17.28
N LEU A 29 -13.28 9.66 -17.05
CA LEU A 29 -14.69 9.55 -16.71
C LEU A 29 -15.02 10.25 -15.39
N ALA A 30 -14.19 10.09 -14.36
CA ALA A 30 -14.38 10.78 -13.09
C ALA A 30 -14.36 12.30 -13.27
N LYS A 31 -13.42 12.81 -14.08
CA LYS A 31 -13.32 14.23 -14.41
C LYS A 31 -14.55 14.75 -15.16
N GLU A 32 -15.08 13.98 -16.12
CA GLU A 32 -16.28 14.34 -16.88
C GLU A 32 -17.53 14.41 -15.99
N GLU A 33 -17.68 13.48 -15.06
CA GLU A 33 -18.79 13.43 -14.10
C GLU A 33 -18.65 14.45 -12.95
N GLY A 34 -17.61 15.30 -12.97
CA GLY A 34 -17.32 16.23 -11.88
C GLY A 34 -16.97 15.55 -10.55
N LEU A 35 -16.76 14.23 -10.59
CA LEU A 35 -16.20 13.45 -9.51
C LEU A 35 -14.72 13.81 -9.50
N SER A 36 -14.37 14.91 -8.83
CA SER A 36 -13.00 15.13 -8.44
C SER A 36 -12.60 13.87 -7.68
N ALA A 37 -11.80 13.02 -8.32
CA ALA A 37 -11.06 11.99 -7.65
C ALA A 37 -10.13 12.78 -6.73
N GLN A 38 -10.66 13.19 -5.58
CA GLN A 38 -9.89 13.32 -4.38
C GLN A 38 -9.29 11.94 -4.28
N GLN A 39 -8.10 11.82 -4.88
CA GLN A 39 -7.09 10.94 -4.38
C GLN A 39 -7.17 11.20 -2.89
N THR A 40 -7.80 10.29 -2.19
CA THR A 40 -7.25 9.86 -0.94
C THR A 40 -5.84 9.45 -1.33
N SER A 41 -4.94 10.44 -1.43
CA SER A 41 -3.75 10.43 -0.63
C SER A 41 -4.25 10.03 0.75
N ALA A 42 -4.44 8.71 0.93
CA ALA A 42 -4.15 8.05 2.18
C ALA A 42 -2.86 8.74 2.54
N SER A 43 -3.00 9.66 3.50
CA SER A 43 -1.91 10.48 3.98
C SER A 43 -0.74 9.54 4.00
N ALA A 44 0.27 9.82 3.17
CA ALA A 44 1.50 9.08 3.24
C ALA A 44 2.01 9.41 4.63
N GLU A 45 1.54 8.62 5.61
CA GLU A 45 1.95 8.67 6.98
C GLU A 45 3.44 8.48 6.83
N THR A 46 4.15 9.57 7.03
CA THR A 46 5.57 9.64 6.76
C THR A 46 6.15 8.58 7.67
N PHE A 47 6.56 7.45 7.07
CA PHE A 47 7.03 6.30 7.81
C PHE A 47 8.11 6.80 8.77
N ASN A 48 7.79 6.77 10.07
CA ASN A 48 8.67 7.32 11.07
C ASN A 48 9.43 6.13 11.69
N PRO A 49 10.68 5.86 11.27
CA PRO A 49 11.44 4.74 11.79
C PRO A 49 11.66 4.87 13.31
N ARG A 50 11.60 6.07 13.89
CA ARG A 50 11.74 6.24 15.34
C ARG A 50 10.53 5.75 16.12
N SER A 51 9.31 5.86 15.58
CA SER A 51 8.14 5.27 16.25
C SER A 51 8.09 3.76 16.08
N TYR A 52 8.52 3.26 14.91
CA TYR A 52 8.54 1.82 14.62
C TYR A 52 9.66 1.07 15.37
N TYR A 53 10.89 1.59 15.35
CA TYR A 53 12.05 0.94 15.98
C TYR A 53 12.34 1.43 17.41
N GLY A 54 11.75 2.55 17.85
CA GLY A 54 11.95 3.10 19.21
C GLY A 54 11.02 2.53 20.27
N ALA A 55 9.86 1.95 19.89
CA ALA A 55 8.94 1.28 20.82
C ALA A 55 9.40 -0.14 21.20
N ALA A 56 10.37 -0.71 20.48
CA ALA A 56 10.91 -2.05 20.75
C ALA A 56 11.79 -2.13 22.03
N HIS A 57 12.03 -1.01 22.72
CA HIS A 57 12.72 -1.05 24.01
C HIS A 57 11.85 -1.64 25.12
N GLN A 58 10.51 -1.50 25.06
CA GLN A 58 9.62 -2.14 26.02
C GLN A 58 9.59 -3.65 25.82
N SER A 59 9.49 -4.13 24.56
CA SER A 59 9.50 -5.57 24.29
C SER A 59 10.82 -6.24 24.69
N ARG A 60 11.95 -5.55 24.56
CA ARG A 60 13.24 -6.10 25.01
C ARG A 60 13.32 -6.25 26.53
N GLN A 61 12.76 -5.32 27.30
CA GLN A 61 12.70 -5.44 28.77
C GLN A 61 11.82 -6.61 29.20
N GLU A 62 10.64 -6.78 28.59
CA GLU A 62 9.76 -7.93 28.85
C GLU A 62 10.43 -9.27 28.51
N ILE A 63 11.17 -9.33 27.40
CA ILE A 63 11.93 -10.53 27.00
C ILE A 63 13.06 -10.82 28.00
N ASP A 64 13.82 -9.80 28.39
CA ASP A 64 14.92 -9.95 29.35
C ASP A 64 14.40 -10.37 30.74
N GLU A 65 13.24 -9.84 31.18
CA GLU A 65 12.57 -10.22 32.43
C GLU A 65 11.99 -11.65 32.39
N TYR A 66 11.42 -12.08 31.26
CA TYR A 66 10.99 -13.46 31.04
C TYR A 66 12.18 -14.45 31.06
N ILE A 67 13.31 -14.08 30.46
CA ILE A 67 14.54 -14.90 30.47
C ILE A 67 15.14 -14.97 31.89
N ALA A 68 15.16 -13.85 32.63
CA ALA A 68 15.66 -13.80 34.00
C ALA A 68 14.80 -14.66 34.95
N SER A 69 13.47 -14.50 34.90
CA SER A 69 12.54 -15.29 35.72
C SER A 69 12.56 -16.79 35.40
N SER A 70 12.77 -17.17 34.13
CA SER A 70 12.89 -18.57 33.72
C SER A 70 14.16 -19.25 34.25
N ARG A 71 15.20 -18.47 34.62
CA ARG A 71 16.46 -19.00 35.17
C ARG A 71 16.44 -19.23 36.67
N GLU A 72 15.52 -18.59 37.41
CA GLU A 72 15.43 -18.70 38.87
C GLU A 72 14.64 -19.93 39.36
N GLY A 73 13.94 -20.64 38.46
CA GLY A 73 13.15 -21.84 38.77
C GLY A 73 13.92 -23.18 38.82
N TRP A 74 15.25 -23.17 38.69
CA TRP A 74 16.11 -24.35 38.67
C TRP A 74 17.14 -24.34 39.82
N ASN A 75 16.69 -24.15 41.06
CA ASN A 75 17.44 -24.54 42.27
C ASN A 75 16.54 -25.35 43.20
#